data_AF-A0A2J8LA51-F1
#
_entry.id   AF-A0A2J8LA51-F1
#
_cell.length_a   1.000
_cell.length_b   1.000
_cell.length_c   1.000
_cell.angle_alpha   90.00
_cell.angle_beta   90.00
_cell.angle_gamma   90.00
#
_symmetry.space_group_name_H-M   'P 1'
#
loop_
_entity.id
_entity.type
_entity.pdbx_description
1 polymer ?
#
loop_
_entity_poly.entity_id
_entity_poly.type
_entity_poly.pdbx_seq_one_letter_code
_entity_poly.pdbx_strand_id
1 'polypeptide(L)' 'MAAPGPALCLFDVDGTLTAPRQKITKEMDDFLQKLRQKIKIGVVGGSDFEKVQEQLGNDEYSKSSG' A
#
# COMPACT_ATOMS: atom_id res chain seq x y z
N MET A 1 -3.24 -29.55 12.36
CA MET A 1 -2.60 -28.50 11.53
C MET A 1 -3.01 -27.16 12.11
N ALA A 2 -2.06 -26.30 12.49
CA ALA A 2 -2.39 -24.98 13.04
C ALA A 2 -3.06 -24.13 11.95
N ALA A 3 -4.17 -23.47 12.28
CA ALA A 3 -4.78 -22.51 11.37
C ALA A 3 -3.75 -21.41 11.05
N PRO A 4 -3.69 -20.93 9.80
CA PRO A 4 -2.77 -19.86 9.43
C PRO A 4 -3.02 -18.63 10.32
N GLY A 5 -1.95 -18.09 10.89
CA GLY A 5 -2.01 -16.89 11.72
C GLY A 5 -2.35 -15.64 10.90
N PRO A 6 -2.44 -14.47 11.55
CA PRO A 6 -2.69 -13.21 10.86
C PRO A 6 -1.61 -12.96 9.80
N ALA A 7 -2.06 -12.71 8.56
CA ALA A 7 -1.21 -12.47 7.42
C ALA A 7 -1.05 -10.97 7.14
N LEU A 8 0.09 -10.60 6.56
CA LEU A 8 0.43 -9.24 6.15
C LEU A 8 0.88 -9.30 4.68
N CYS A 9 0.27 -8.48 3.84
CA CYS A 9 0.69 -8.32 2.45
C CYS A 9 1.58 -7.09 2.33
N LEU A 10 2.81 -7.27 1.84
CA LEU A 10 3.74 -6.18 1.54
C LEU A 10 3.83 -5.99 0.03
N PHE A 11 3.66 -4.76 -0.42
CA PHE A 11 3.66 -4.40 -1.85
C PHE A 11 4.80 -3.43 -2.16
N ASP A 12 5.49 -3.64 -3.27
CA ASP A 12 6.49 -2.69 -3.75
C ASP A 12 5.81 -1.47 -4.40
N VAL A 13 6.41 -0.28 -4.29
CA VAL A 13 5.76 0.97 -4.77
C VAL A 13 5.97 1.17 -6.28
N ASP A 14 7.20 1.44 -6.69
CA ASP A 14 7.53 1.84 -8.07
C ASP A 14 7.65 0.61 -8.98
N GLY A 15 6.74 0.47 -9.94
CA GLY A 15 6.73 -0.65 -10.90
C GLY A 15 5.81 -1.82 -10.49
N THR A 16 5.29 -1.84 -9.26
CA THR A 16 4.29 -2.85 -8.82
C THR A 16 2.93 -2.21 -8.53
N LEU A 17 2.87 -1.21 -7.64
CA LEU A 17 1.61 -0.50 -7.33
C LEU A 17 1.35 0.67 -8.26
N THR A 18 2.41 1.29 -8.78
CA THR A 18 2.33 2.42 -9.70
C THR A 18 3.18 2.17 -10.93
N ALA A 19 2.79 2.76 -12.06
CA ALA A 19 3.71 2.88 -13.18
C ALA A 19 4.92 3.75 -12.74
N PRO A 20 6.12 3.53 -13.30
CA PRO A 20 7.33 4.20 -12.83
C PRO A 20 7.15 5.73 -12.80
N ARG A 21 7.38 6.34 -11.63
CA ARG A 21 7.21 7.80 -11.40
C ARG A 21 5.79 8.34 -11.69
N GLN A 22 4.77 7.49 -11.68
CA GLN A 22 3.38 7.91 -11.84
C GLN A 22 2.61 7.75 -10.54
N LYS A 23 1.54 8.53 -10.41
CA LYS A 23 0.63 8.42 -9.27
C LYS A 23 -0.22 7.15 -9.39
N ILE A 24 -0.56 6.55 -8.26
CA ILE A 24 -1.47 5.42 -8.16
C ILE A 24 -2.81 5.79 -8.81
N THR A 25 -3.38 4.85 -9.56
CA THR A 25 -4.70 5.02 -10.14
C THR A 25 -5.75 4.88 -9.05
N LYS A 26 -6.86 5.61 -9.20
CA LYS A 26 -7.98 5.54 -8.24
C LYS A 26 -8.55 4.13 -8.08
N GLU A 27 -8.52 3.33 -9.15
CA GLU A 27 -8.96 1.93 -9.12
C GLU A 27 -8.04 1.05 -8.27
N MET A 28 -6.72 1.23 -8.37
CA MET A 28 -5.75 0.48 -7.56
C MET A 28 -5.80 0.89 -6.09
N ASP A 29 -6.00 2.18 -5.82
CA ASP A 29 -6.20 2.67 -4.46
C ASP A 29 -7.47 2.08 -3.83
N ASP A 30 -8.61 2.15 -4.50
CA ASP A 30 -9.87 1.56 -4.01
C ASP A 30 -9.75 0.04 -3.78
N PHE A 31 -8.98 -0.65 -4.62
CA PHE A 31 -8.65 -2.06 -4.44
C PHE A 31 -7.82 -2.31 -3.18
N LEU A 32 -6.77 -1.52 -2.94
CA LEU A 32 -5.94 -1.62 -1.74
C LEU A 32 -6.73 -1.30 -0.48
N GLN A 33 -7.61 -0.30 -0.51
CA GLN A 33 -8.51 0.01 0.60
C GLN A 33 -9.45 -1.17 0.93
N LYS A 34 -10.07 -1.78 -0.08
CA LYS A 34 -10.90 -2.99 0.09
C LYS A 34 -10.09 -4.17 0.62
N LEU A 35 -8.84 -4.31 0.19
CA LEU A 35 -7.95 -5.38 0.64
C LEU A 35 -7.54 -5.18 2.11
N ARG A 36 -7.26 -3.93 2.52
CA ARG A 36 -6.92 -3.54 3.90
C ARG A 36 -8.01 -3.92 4.91
N GLN A 37 -9.28 -3.96 4.49
CA GLN A 37 -10.39 -4.40 5.35
C GLN A 37 -10.36 -5.90 5.65
N LYS A 38 -9.73 -6.71 4.78
CA LYS A 38 -9.65 -8.17 4.93
C LYS A 38 -8.34 -8.64 5.52
N ILE A 39 -7.24 -7.97 5.17
CA ILE A 39 -5.88 -8.35 5.56
C ILE A 39 -5.05 -7.08 5.79
N LYS A 40 -4.09 -7.12 6.71
CA LYS A 40 -3.17 -5.99 6.87
C LYS A 40 -2.33 -5.88 5.59
N ILE A 41 -2.23 -4.67 5.08
CA ILE A 41 -1.37 -4.35 3.93
C ILE A 41 -0.30 -3.34 4.35
N GLY A 42 0.87 -3.41 3.72
CA GLY A 42 1.93 -2.44 3.87
C GLY A 42 2.62 -2.21 2.53
N VAL A 43 3.25 -1.06 2.38
CA VAL A 43 4.04 -0.71 1.20
C VAL A 43 5.52 -0.66 1.57
N VAL A 44 6.36 -1.23 0.72
CA VAL A 44 7.82 -1.19 0.84
C VAL A 44 8.37 -0.54 -0.41
N GLY A 45 9.35 0.33 -0.27
CA GLY A 45 10.03 0.92 -1.41
C GLY A 45 11.47 1.24 -1.05
N GLY A 46 12.37 1.13 -2.01
CA GLY A 46 13.77 1.54 -1.85
C GLY A 46 13.97 3.06 -1.93
N SER A 47 12.90 3.82 -2.10
CA SER A 47 12.89 5.27 -2.26
C SER A 47 12.50 5.99 -0.97
N ASP A 48 12.84 7.27 -0.90
CA ASP A 48 12.46 8.17 0.20
C ASP A 48 10.94 8.20 0.42
N PHE A 49 10.53 8.38 1.67
CA PHE A 49 9.12 8.45 2.06
C PHE A 49 8.33 9.50 1.24
N GLU A 50 8.96 10.63 0.93
CA GLU A 50 8.36 11.69 0.11
C GLU A 50 7.95 11.19 -1.30
N LYS A 51 8.80 10.38 -1.94
CA LYS A 51 8.50 9.79 -3.26
C LYS A 51 7.35 8.80 -3.18
N VAL A 52 7.29 8.02 -2.09
CA VAL A 52 6.18 7.08 -1.86
C VAL A 52 4.88 7.84 -1.64
N GLN A 53 4.91 8.95 -0.91
CA GLN A 53 3.75 9.81 -0.65
C GLN A 53 3.27 10.54 -1.92
N GLU A 54 4.18 10.98 -2.80
CA GLU A 54 3.79 11.55 -4.09
C GLU A 54 3.10 10.53 -5.00
N GLN A 55 3.59 9.29 -5.02
CA GLN A 55 3.03 8.22 -5.85
C GLN A 55 1.72 7.64 -5.30
N LEU A 56 1.63 7.35 -3.99
CA LEU A 56 0.43 6.79 -3.38
C LEU A 56 -0.61 7.85 -3.00
N GLY A 57 -0.23 9.12 -2.95
CA GLY A 57 -1.09 10.22 -2.50
C GLY A 57 -0.90 10.54 -1.02
N ASN A 58 -1.07 11.82 -0.69
CA ASN A 58 -0.95 12.38 0.67
C ASN A 58 -2.05 11.91 1.65
N ASP A 59 -3.12 11.34 1.13
CA ASP A 59 -4.30 10.96 1.90
C ASP A 59 -4.38 9.43 1.95
N GLU A 60 -4.61 8.88 3.14
CA GLU A 60 -5.06 7.50 3.44
C GLU A 60 -4.03 6.41 3.84
N TYR A 61 -2.74 6.51 3.48
CA TYR A 61 -1.74 5.52 3.97
C TYR A 61 -1.15 5.84 5.34
N SER A 62 -1.27 7.08 5.81
CA SER A 62 -0.85 7.50 7.15
C SER A 62 -2.06 7.83 8.01
N LYS A 63 -2.63 6.80 8.66
CA LYS A 63 -3.16 6.86 10.04
C LYS A 63 -3.43 5.44 10.52
N SER A 64 -2.49 4.90 11.30
CA SER A 64 -2.87 4.19 12.52
C SER A 64 -2.62 5.16 13.68
N SER A 65 -3.65 5.90 14.06
CA SER A 65 -3.69 6.55 15.36
C SER A 65 -4.85 5.92 16.10
N GLY A 66 -4.55 4.78 16.73
CA GLY A 66 -5.17 4.40 17.99
C GLY A 66 -4.37 5.00 19.13
#